data_AF-Q8MHH5-F1
#
_entry.id   AF-Q8MHH5-F1
#
_cell.length_a   1.000
_cell.length_b   1.000
_cell.length_c   1.000
_cell.angle_alpha   90.00
_cell.angle_beta   90.00
_cell.angle_gamma   90.00
#
_symmetry.space_group_name_H-M   'P 1'
#
loop_
_entity.id
_entity.type
_entity.pdbx_description
1 polymer ?
#
loop_
_entity_poly.entity_id
_entity_poly.type
_entity_poly.pdbx_seq_one_letter_code
_entity_poly.pdbx_strand_id
1 'polypeptide(L)'
;MGGSKTSLGFLVLLPIVLFSGTSSDAHSLSYNFTIDPRPRDGQPWCEVQGEVDQKVFLSYDCGRAKIKYMSPLGEEVKSMNAWETQTDTLRDTGDLLKKQMPDVTPEKHIDKGSGPLTLQARMACWREDSGHTSASWQFGFNGQLCLLFDSENGYWTMVHSKGRWMKEKWENDRAVTEFFKKVSMGDCQRWFQDFLLSWEKMLKTTASPTTGPSTMQPMAPDSSYIAWIATGVLAGLVIIIVLACIHYKNRRLCSPEALPRKPKLCWLGSFCSSA
;
A
#
# COMPACT_ATOMS: atom_id res chain seq x y z
N MET A 1 -9.96 -19.84 -38.61
CA MET A 1 -10.36 -18.73 -37.71
C MET A 1 -10.81 -19.29 -36.38
N GLY A 2 -10.11 -18.95 -35.31
CA GLY A 2 -10.51 -19.25 -33.93
C GLY A 2 -9.66 -18.37 -33.01
N GLY A 3 -10.24 -17.27 -32.55
CA GLY A 3 -9.52 -16.14 -31.97
C GLY A 3 -8.81 -16.44 -30.66
N SER A 4 -7.56 -15.98 -30.57
CA SER A 4 -6.79 -15.85 -29.33
C SER A 4 -7.53 -14.89 -28.39
N LYS A 5 -8.01 -15.41 -27.25
CA LYS A 5 -8.52 -14.59 -26.15
C LYS A 5 -7.31 -14.16 -25.32
N THR A 6 -6.84 -12.94 -25.54
CA THR A 6 -5.89 -12.27 -24.67
C THR A 6 -6.57 -12.01 -23.32
N SER A 7 -6.21 -12.79 -22.31
CA SER A 7 -6.63 -12.57 -20.93
C SER A 7 -5.90 -11.33 -20.42
N LEU A 8 -6.58 -10.18 -20.42
CA LEU A 8 -6.09 -8.97 -19.75
C LEU A 8 -5.87 -9.30 -18.27
N GLY A 9 -4.63 -9.19 -17.80
CA GLY A 9 -4.30 -9.28 -16.39
C GLY A 9 -4.99 -8.14 -15.63
N PHE A 10 -5.85 -8.50 -14.67
CA PHE A 10 -6.42 -7.56 -13.72
C PHE A 10 -5.32 -7.10 -12.76
N LEU A 11 -4.74 -5.93 -13.03
CA LEU A 11 -3.96 -5.17 -12.05
C LEU A 11 -4.95 -4.54 -11.08
N VAL A 12 -5.16 -5.18 -9.93
CA VAL A 12 -5.97 -4.63 -8.84
C VAL A 12 -5.11 -3.59 -8.12
N LEU A 13 -5.30 -2.32 -8.49
CA LEU A 13 -4.74 -1.18 -7.74
C LEU A 13 -5.56 -1.02 -6.45
N LEU A 14 -4.91 -1.25 -5.31
CA LEU A 14 -5.51 -1.07 -3.98
C LEU A 14 -5.73 0.42 -3.68
N PRO A 15 -6.87 0.81 -3.09
CA PRO A 15 -6.97 2.08 -2.40
C PRO A 15 -6.22 1.96 -1.06
N ILE A 16 -4.96 2.39 -1.03
CA ILE A 16 -4.18 2.50 0.21
C ILE A 16 -4.81 3.64 1.02
N VAL A 17 -5.29 3.32 2.22
CA VAL A 17 -5.74 4.33 3.19
C VAL A 17 -4.51 5.14 3.60
N LEU A 18 -4.49 6.41 3.19
CA LEU A 18 -3.45 7.38 3.51
C LEU A 18 -3.50 7.70 5.01
N PHE A 19 -2.58 7.12 5.79
CA PHE A 19 -2.04 7.83 6.94
C PHE A 19 -0.89 8.72 6.45
N SER A 20 -1.24 9.84 5.82
CA SER A 20 -0.27 10.90 5.55
C SER A 20 -0.03 11.66 6.87
N GLY A 21 0.85 11.11 7.70
CA GLY A 21 1.65 11.96 8.58
C GLY A 21 2.54 12.81 7.67
N THR A 22 2.29 14.11 7.64
CA THR A 22 3.10 15.06 6.88
C THR A 22 4.47 15.20 7.51
N SER A 23 5.42 14.36 7.11
CA SER A 23 6.84 14.71 7.05
C SER A 23 7.35 14.27 5.69
N SER A 24 7.85 15.24 4.91
CA SER A 24 8.30 15.04 3.52
C SER A 24 9.63 14.28 3.42
N ASP A 25 10.26 13.92 4.54
CA ASP A 25 11.62 13.36 4.61
C ASP A 25 11.71 11.99 5.31
N ALA A 26 10.59 11.42 5.75
CA ALA A 26 10.61 10.12 6.42
C ALA A 26 10.71 8.96 5.39
N HIS A 27 11.94 8.51 5.14
CA HIS A 27 12.19 7.35 4.29
C HIS A 27 11.69 6.05 4.95
N SER A 28 11.17 5.13 4.13
CA SER A 28 10.69 3.82 4.58
C SER A 28 11.16 2.70 3.67
N LEU A 29 11.58 1.59 4.27
CA LEU A 29 11.86 0.33 3.58
C LEU A 29 10.72 -0.64 3.84
N SER A 30 10.24 -1.30 2.79
CA SER A 30 9.18 -2.29 2.92
C SER A 30 9.33 -3.47 1.99
N TYR A 31 8.79 -4.61 2.42
CA TYR A 31 8.76 -5.85 1.67
C TYR A 31 7.33 -6.37 1.63
N ASN A 32 6.78 -6.50 0.43
CA ASN A 32 5.46 -7.02 0.17
C ASN A 32 5.57 -8.49 -0.26
N PHE A 33 5.08 -9.38 0.57
CA PHE A 33 4.99 -10.81 0.32
C PHE A 33 3.64 -11.16 -0.29
N THR A 34 3.66 -11.98 -1.32
CA THR A 34 2.49 -12.64 -1.89
C THR A 34 2.71 -14.15 -1.83
N ILE A 35 1.87 -14.83 -1.05
CA ILE A 35 1.93 -16.28 -0.86
C ILE A 35 0.69 -16.91 -1.49
N ASP A 36 0.92 -17.69 -2.54
CA ASP A 36 -0.09 -18.53 -3.18
C ASP A 36 0.17 -20.00 -2.83
N PRO A 37 -0.68 -20.66 -2.03
CA PRO A 37 -0.49 -22.05 -1.65
C PRO A 37 -0.75 -23.02 -2.82
N ARG A 38 -1.41 -22.56 -3.90
CA ARG A 38 -1.74 -23.37 -5.08
C ARG A 38 -1.51 -22.54 -6.37
N PRO A 39 -0.25 -22.18 -6.65
CA PRO A 39 0.07 -21.39 -7.83
C PRO A 39 -0.23 -22.19 -9.10
N ARG A 40 -0.50 -21.49 -10.21
CA ARG A 40 -0.59 -22.14 -11.53
C ARG A 40 0.79 -22.57 -11.99
N ASP A 41 0.82 -23.49 -12.94
CA ASP A 41 2.07 -23.96 -13.55
C ASP A 41 2.95 -22.79 -14.01
N GLY A 42 4.22 -22.83 -13.60
CA GLY A 42 5.20 -21.79 -13.91
C GLY A 42 5.18 -20.57 -12.99
N GLN A 43 4.11 -20.30 -12.24
CA GLN A 43 4.04 -19.18 -11.28
C GLN A 43 4.77 -19.53 -9.96
N PRO A 44 5.36 -18.54 -9.27
CA PRO A 44 5.93 -18.75 -7.96
C PRO A 44 4.83 -18.91 -6.90
N TRP A 45 5.07 -19.75 -5.89
CA TRP A 45 4.21 -19.80 -4.71
C TRP A 45 4.49 -18.63 -3.74
N CYS A 46 5.65 -17.97 -3.89
CA CYS A 46 6.15 -16.91 -3.04
C CYS A 46 6.81 -15.82 -3.89
N GLU A 47 6.30 -14.61 -3.82
CA GLU A 47 6.91 -13.42 -4.41
C GLU A 47 7.08 -12.33 -3.35
N VAL A 48 8.27 -11.74 -3.27
CA VAL A 48 8.56 -10.57 -2.43
C VAL A 48 8.91 -9.38 -3.30
N GLN A 49 8.25 -8.24 -3.10
CA GLN A 49 8.63 -6.97 -3.73
C GLN A 49 9.24 -6.05 -2.68
N GLY A 50 10.48 -5.61 -2.92
CA GLY A 50 11.16 -4.61 -2.10
C GLY A 50 10.83 -3.21 -2.58
N GLU A 51 10.42 -2.35 -1.65
CA GLU A 51 10.07 -0.95 -1.91
C GLU A 51 10.84 0.00 -0.99
N VAL A 52 11.30 1.11 -1.55
CA VAL A 52 11.69 2.29 -0.76
C VAL A 52 10.79 3.44 -1.15
N ASP A 53 10.15 4.05 -0.16
CA ASP A 53 9.15 5.12 -0.34
C ASP A 53 8.12 4.77 -1.41
N GLN A 54 7.59 3.55 -1.32
CA GLN A 54 6.58 2.98 -2.23
C GLN A 54 7.06 2.78 -3.67
N LYS A 55 8.35 2.95 -3.96
CA LYS A 55 8.95 2.65 -5.26
C LYS A 55 9.62 1.29 -5.22
N VAL A 56 9.16 0.38 -6.08
CA VAL A 56 9.69 -0.98 -6.17
C VAL A 56 11.10 -0.93 -6.76
N PHE A 57 12.07 -1.52 -6.05
CA PHE A 57 13.45 -1.64 -6.52
C PHE A 57 13.82 -3.06 -6.93
N LEU A 58 13.10 -4.08 -6.42
CA LEU A 58 13.29 -5.48 -6.82
C LEU A 58 12.02 -6.33 -6.63
N SER A 59 12.02 -7.48 -7.32
CA SER A 59 11.11 -8.60 -7.10
C SER A 59 11.94 -9.87 -6.88
N TYR A 60 11.59 -10.65 -5.86
CA TYR A 60 12.26 -11.89 -5.46
C TYR A 60 11.25 -13.04 -5.41
N ASP A 61 11.45 -14.03 -6.27
CA ASP A 61 10.80 -15.34 -6.17
C ASP A 61 11.49 -16.12 -5.05
N CYS A 62 10.95 -15.99 -3.83
CA CYS A 62 11.42 -16.70 -2.63
C CYS A 62 11.21 -18.22 -2.71
N GLY A 63 10.39 -18.70 -3.63
CA GLY A 63 10.19 -20.12 -3.85
C GLY A 63 11.28 -20.79 -4.68
N ARG A 64 11.87 -20.05 -5.62
CA ARG A 64 12.92 -20.54 -6.53
C ARG A 64 14.26 -19.83 -6.34
N ALA A 65 14.36 -18.96 -5.35
CA ALA A 65 15.51 -18.10 -5.10
C ALA A 65 15.94 -17.27 -6.32
N LYS A 66 15.00 -16.67 -7.06
CA LYS A 66 15.29 -15.88 -8.26
C LYS A 66 14.96 -14.39 -8.05
N ILE A 67 15.93 -13.52 -8.33
CA ILE A 67 15.79 -12.08 -8.14
C ILE A 67 15.69 -11.37 -9.50
N LYS A 68 14.86 -10.32 -9.55
CA LYS A 68 14.76 -9.36 -10.64
C LYS A 68 14.94 -7.95 -10.06
N TYR A 69 15.94 -7.23 -10.55
CA TYR A 69 16.14 -5.82 -10.20
C TYR A 69 15.28 -4.95 -11.12
N MET A 70 14.54 -4.02 -10.53
CA MET A 70 13.52 -3.22 -11.25
C MET A 70 13.91 -1.75 -11.39
N SER A 71 15.02 -1.35 -10.79
CA SER A 71 15.57 0.01 -10.86
C SER A 71 17.08 -0.02 -10.65
N PRO A 72 17.82 1.06 -10.97
CA PRO A 72 19.26 1.18 -10.67
C PRO A 72 19.55 0.97 -9.19
N LEU A 73 18.61 1.35 -8.32
CA LEU A 73 18.70 1.15 -6.88
C LEU A 73 18.70 -0.34 -6.50
N GLY A 74 17.95 -1.16 -7.25
CA GLY A 74 18.02 -2.62 -7.09
C GLY A 74 19.37 -3.20 -7.49
N GLU A 75 20.03 -2.65 -8.51
CA GLU A 75 21.36 -3.11 -8.90
C GLU A 75 22.42 -2.80 -7.83
N GLU A 76 22.33 -1.65 -7.16
CA GLU A 76 23.24 -1.30 -6.06
C GLU A 76 23.09 -2.26 -4.87
N VAL A 77 21.87 -2.69 -4.57
CA VAL A 77 21.57 -3.64 -3.49
C VAL A 77 22.32 -4.97 -3.67
N LYS A 78 22.61 -5.39 -4.91
CA LYS A 78 23.42 -6.57 -5.19
C LYS A 78 24.83 -6.47 -4.60
N SER A 79 25.37 -5.26 -4.48
CA SER A 79 26.72 -5.00 -3.96
C SER A 79 26.78 -4.89 -2.44
N MET A 80 25.63 -4.89 -1.76
CA MET A 80 25.57 -4.84 -0.31
C MET A 80 25.97 -6.20 0.29
N ASN A 81 26.96 -6.20 1.17
CA ASN A 81 27.43 -7.42 1.87
C ASN A 81 26.31 -8.17 2.62
N ALA A 82 25.23 -7.47 3.00
CA ALA A 82 24.10 -8.03 3.74
C ALA A 82 23.04 -8.73 2.85
N TRP A 83 23.16 -8.66 1.52
CA TRP A 83 22.09 -9.06 0.61
C TRP A 83 21.77 -10.56 0.67
N GLU A 84 22.78 -11.42 0.83
CA GLU A 84 22.56 -12.87 0.95
C GLU A 84 21.75 -13.21 2.21
N THR A 85 22.16 -12.69 3.37
CA THR A 85 21.45 -12.82 4.65
C THR A 85 20.02 -12.26 4.57
N GLN A 86 19.84 -11.18 3.81
CA GLN A 86 18.54 -10.61 3.58
C GLN A 86 17.63 -11.57 2.80
N THR A 87 18.10 -12.12 1.69
CA THR A 87 17.29 -13.05 0.87
C THR A 87 16.93 -14.33 1.63
N ASP A 88 17.81 -14.83 2.48
CA ASP A 88 17.53 -15.97 3.37
C ASP A 88 16.41 -15.63 4.37
N THR A 89 16.50 -14.46 5.02
CA THR A 89 15.47 -14.01 5.97
C THR A 89 14.11 -13.82 5.30
N LEU A 90 14.09 -13.29 4.07
CA LEU A 90 12.86 -13.14 3.28
C LEU A 90 12.27 -14.51 2.89
N ARG A 91 13.11 -15.49 2.54
CA ARG A 91 12.67 -16.86 2.27
C ARG A 91 12.07 -17.52 3.52
N ASP A 92 12.77 -17.44 4.65
CA ASP A 92 12.31 -18.00 5.93
C ASP A 92 10.99 -17.37 6.38
N THR A 93 10.81 -16.06 6.12
CA THR A 93 9.54 -15.36 6.33
C THR A 93 8.43 -15.93 5.43
N GLY A 94 8.72 -16.14 4.13
CA GLY A 94 7.78 -16.74 3.20
C GLY A 94 7.35 -18.15 3.61
N ASP A 95 8.30 -18.97 4.06
CA ASP A 95 8.03 -20.32 4.56
C ASP A 95 7.19 -20.31 5.84
N LEU A 96 7.49 -19.40 6.78
CA LEU A 96 6.67 -19.21 7.97
C LEU A 96 5.25 -18.81 7.59
N LEU A 97 5.08 -17.81 6.72
CA LEU A 97 3.77 -17.34 6.28
C LEU A 97 2.97 -18.47 5.63
N LYS A 98 3.59 -19.25 4.75
CA LYS A 98 2.96 -20.43 4.13
C LYS A 98 2.53 -21.46 5.17
N LYS A 99 3.41 -21.81 6.11
CA LYS A 99 3.09 -22.75 7.21
C LYS A 99 1.97 -22.22 8.11
N GLN A 100 1.88 -20.90 8.26
CA GLN A 100 0.88 -20.25 9.06
C GLN A 100 -0.47 -20.10 8.36
N MET A 101 -0.58 -20.36 7.05
CA MET A 101 -1.86 -20.37 6.34
C MET A 101 -2.77 -21.49 6.90
N PRO A 102 -4.09 -21.28 6.94
CA PRO A 102 -5.00 -22.35 7.33
C PRO A 102 -4.91 -23.48 6.32
N ASP A 103 -5.14 -24.72 6.76
CA ASP A 103 -5.34 -25.84 5.83
C ASP A 103 -6.54 -25.49 4.96
N VAL A 104 -6.28 -25.06 3.72
CA VAL A 104 -7.29 -24.59 2.79
C VAL A 104 -8.11 -25.78 2.30
N THR A 105 -9.00 -26.30 3.14
CA THR A 105 -10.18 -26.99 2.65
C THR A 105 -11.13 -25.90 2.14
N PRO A 106 -11.47 -25.88 0.84
CA PRO A 106 -12.31 -24.83 0.23
C PRO A 106 -13.65 -24.59 0.94
N GLU A 107 -14.09 -25.55 1.75
CA GLU A 107 -15.42 -25.61 2.35
C GLU A 107 -15.53 -24.92 3.71
N LYS A 108 -14.43 -24.75 4.46
CA LYS A 108 -14.53 -24.38 5.89
C LYS A 108 -14.34 -22.90 6.21
N HIS A 109 -13.65 -22.12 5.36
CA HIS A 109 -13.13 -20.79 5.76
C HIS A 109 -13.41 -19.68 4.75
N ILE A 110 -14.08 -19.99 3.63
CA ILE A 110 -14.23 -19.07 2.51
C ILE A 110 -15.66 -19.18 1.98
N ASP A 111 -16.31 -18.04 1.80
CA ASP A 111 -17.62 -17.94 1.15
C ASP A 111 -17.58 -18.72 -0.17
N LYS A 112 -18.54 -19.63 -0.38
CA LYS A 112 -18.65 -20.46 -1.59
C LYS A 112 -18.49 -19.58 -2.84
N GLY A 113 -17.39 -19.77 -3.58
CA GLY A 113 -17.12 -19.06 -4.84
C GLY A 113 -15.99 -18.02 -4.79
N SER A 114 -15.45 -17.69 -3.62
CA SER A 114 -14.18 -16.96 -3.55
C SER A 114 -13.05 -17.90 -4.00
N GLY A 115 -12.26 -17.50 -4.99
CA GLY A 115 -11.20 -18.32 -5.59
C GLY A 115 -10.09 -18.76 -4.61
N PRO A 116 -8.93 -19.22 -5.13
CA PRO A 116 -7.78 -19.60 -4.28
C PRO A 116 -7.44 -18.52 -3.26
N LEU A 117 -7.07 -18.94 -2.05
CA LEU A 117 -6.70 -18.03 -0.96
C LEU A 117 -5.27 -17.56 -1.17
N THR A 118 -5.07 -16.31 -1.58
CA THR A 118 -3.75 -15.67 -1.64
C THR A 118 -3.56 -14.81 -0.41
N LEU A 119 -2.51 -15.08 0.37
CA LEU A 119 -2.11 -14.24 1.49
C LEU A 119 -1.19 -13.14 0.98
N GLN A 120 -1.46 -11.91 1.37
CA GLN A 120 -0.55 -10.78 1.21
C GLN A 120 -0.07 -10.32 2.58
N ALA A 121 1.22 -10.10 2.72
CA ALA A 121 1.81 -9.51 3.92
C ALA A 121 2.73 -8.35 3.52
N ARG A 122 2.72 -7.25 4.27
CA ARG A 122 3.64 -6.12 4.08
C ARG A 122 4.38 -5.87 5.37
N MET A 123 5.68 -6.07 5.36
CA MET A 123 6.57 -5.58 6.41
C MET A 123 7.07 -4.19 6.03
N ALA A 124 7.02 -3.24 6.95
CA ALA A 124 7.61 -1.92 6.76
C ALA A 124 8.42 -1.51 7.99
N CYS A 125 9.58 -0.90 7.77
CA CYS A 125 10.39 -0.26 8.81
C CYS A 125 10.80 1.13 8.34
N TRP A 126 10.83 2.09 9.26
CA TRP A 126 11.18 3.48 8.99
C TRP A 126 11.86 4.11 10.19
N ARG A 127 12.42 5.29 9.96
CA ARG A 127 12.99 6.15 11.00
C ARG A 127 12.30 7.51 10.93
N GLU A 128 11.87 8.00 12.09
CA GLU A 128 11.31 9.33 12.25
C GLU A 128 12.42 10.38 12.35
N ASP A 129 12.06 11.66 12.16
CA ASP A 129 13.00 12.79 12.28
C ASP A 129 13.64 12.89 13.68
N SER A 130 12.96 12.34 14.70
CA SER A 130 13.46 12.21 16.07
C SER A 130 14.62 11.21 16.22
N GLY A 131 14.89 10.42 15.18
CA GLY A 131 15.78 9.26 15.22
C GLY A 131 15.12 7.99 15.71
N HIS A 132 13.87 8.06 16.19
CA HIS A 132 13.09 6.90 16.63
C HIS A 132 12.84 5.95 15.45
N THR A 133 12.98 4.65 15.71
CA THR A 133 12.82 3.61 14.70
C THR A 133 11.56 2.82 14.97
N SER A 134 10.71 2.70 13.96
CA SER A 134 9.41 2.04 14.07
C SER A 134 9.25 1.01 12.96
N ALA A 135 8.45 -0.02 13.20
CA ALA A 135 8.13 -1.02 12.20
C ALA A 135 6.74 -1.62 12.41
N SER A 136 6.16 -2.13 11.33
CA SER A 136 4.85 -2.78 11.37
C SER A 136 4.73 -3.89 10.33
N TRP A 137 3.72 -4.74 10.55
CA TRP A 137 3.23 -5.65 9.54
C TRP A 137 1.76 -5.43 9.23
N GLN A 138 1.41 -5.67 7.98
CA GLN A 138 0.03 -5.71 7.50
C GLN A 138 -0.24 -7.05 6.84
N PHE A 139 -1.40 -7.65 7.10
CA PHE A 139 -1.79 -8.95 6.55
C PHE A 139 -3.19 -8.89 5.97
N GLY A 140 -3.35 -9.49 4.79
CA GLY A 140 -4.61 -9.52 4.08
C GLY A 140 -4.77 -10.73 3.18
N PHE A 141 -6.00 -10.96 2.74
CA PHE A 141 -6.30 -12.03 1.79
C PHE A 141 -7.00 -11.45 0.58
N ASN A 142 -6.58 -11.87 -0.62
CA ASN A 142 -7.19 -11.47 -1.89
C ASN A 142 -7.37 -9.94 -2.02
N GLY A 143 -6.39 -9.17 -1.52
CA GLY A 143 -6.37 -7.70 -1.54
C GLY A 143 -7.10 -7.03 -0.37
N GLN A 144 -7.75 -7.77 0.53
CA GLN A 144 -8.43 -7.18 1.67
C GLN A 144 -7.54 -7.20 2.91
N LEU A 145 -7.13 -6.02 3.41
CA LEU A 145 -6.42 -5.87 4.69
C LEU A 145 -7.30 -6.38 5.84
N CYS A 146 -6.73 -7.23 6.69
CA CYS A 146 -7.49 -7.91 7.74
C CYS A 146 -6.86 -7.79 9.14
N LEU A 147 -5.52 -7.71 9.22
CA LEU A 147 -4.79 -7.72 10.48
C LEU A 147 -3.55 -6.82 10.38
N LEU A 148 -3.28 -6.09 11.44
CA LEU A 148 -2.10 -5.26 11.62
C LEU A 148 -1.31 -5.75 12.83
N PHE A 149 0.01 -5.67 12.76
CA PHE A 149 0.91 -5.90 13.88
C PHE A 149 1.80 -4.68 14.06
N ASP A 150 1.68 -4.05 15.23
CA ASP A 150 2.62 -3.05 15.69
C ASP A 150 3.84 -3.79 16.27
N SER A 151 4.96 -3.75 15.56
CA SER A 151 6.16 -4.50 15.96
C SER A 151 6.85 -3.89 17.18
N GLU A 152 6.70 -2.59 17.40
CA GLU A 152 7.30 -1.89 18.53
C GLU A 152 6.64 -2.36 19.82
N ASN A 153 5.31 -2.20 19.88
CA ASN A 153 4.53 -2.49 21.07
C ASN A 153 4.10 -3.96 21.18
N GLY A 154 4.18 -4.72 20.08
CA GLY A 154 3.76 -6.12 20.01
C GLY A 154 2.24 -6.31 19.96
N TYR A 155 1.49 -5.28 19.58
CA TYR A 155 0.03 -5.33 19.56
C TYR A 155 -0.52 -5.74 18.20
N TRP A 156 -1.47 -6.67 18.23
CA TRP A 156 -2.22 -7.12 17.06
C TRP A 156 -3.56 -6.39 16.96
N THR A 157 -3.82 -5.71 15.84
CA THR A 157 -5.08 -4.98 15.62
C THR A 157 -5.87 -5.60 14.47
N MET A 158 -7.07 -6.09 14.77
CA MET A 158 -7.97 -6.64 13.75
C MET A 158 -8.65 -5.51 12.98
N VAL A 159 -8.55 -5.53 11.66
CA VAL A 159 -9.19 -4.54 10.77
C VAL A 159 -10.45 -5.11 10.12
N HIS A 160 -10.44 -6.41 9.82
CA HIS A 160 -11.56 -7.10 9.20
C HIS A 160 -11.76 -8.49 9.82
N SER A 161 -13.00 -9.00 9.81
CA SER A 161 -13.37 -10.27 10.45
C SER A 161 -12.59 -11.48 9.92
N LYS A 162 -12.17 -11.45 8.65
CA LYS A 162 -11.29 -12.46 8.03
C LYS A 162 -9.93 -12.59 8.73
N GLY A 163 -9.50 -11.57 9.48
CA GLY A 163 -8.26 -11.58 10.27
C GLY A 163 -8.40 -12.21 11.66
N ARG A 164 -9.62 -12.53 12.11
CA ARG A 164 -9.88 -13.06 13.46
C ARG A 164 -9.06 -14.30 13.77
N TRP A 165 -9.11 -15.28 12.88
CA TRP A 165 -8.38 -16.53 13.06
C TRP A 165 -6.85 -16.31 13.11
N MET A 166 -6.31 -15.45 12.23
CA MET A 166 -4.87 -15.12 12.24
C MET A 166 -4.47 -14.47 13.57
N LYS A 167 -5.27 -13.51 14.05
CA LYS A 167 -5.03 -12.84 15.33
C LYS A 167 -5.03 -13.84 16.48
N GLU A 168 -6.10 -14.63 16.62
CA GLU A 168 -6.24 -15.61 17.70
C GLU A 168 -5.10 -16.65 17.68
N LYS A 169 -4.63 -17.05 16.51
CA LYS A 169 -3.52 -18.00 16.37
C LYS A 169 -2.16 -17.36 16.70
N TRP A 170 -1.85 -16.21 16.10
CA TRP A 170 -0.51 -15.62 16.16
C TRP A 170 -0.26 -14.83 17.44
N GLU A 171 -1.28 -14.20 18.02
CA GLU A 171 -1.16 -13.49 19.30
C GLU A 171 -0.89 -14.44 20.46
N ASN A 172 -1.40 -15.68 20.38
CA ASN A 172 -1.12 -16.74 21.36
C ASN A 172 0.16 -17.54 21.06
N ASP A 173 0.74 -17.38 19.88
CA ASP A 173 2.00 -18.03 19.49
C ASP A 173 3.16 -17.04 19.65
N ARG A 174 3.84 -17.14 20.80
CA ARG A 174 4.98 -16.30 21.12
C ARG A 174 6.09 -16.43 20.08
N ALA A 175 6.36 -17.61 19.54
CA ALA A 175 7.45 -17.79 18.58
C ALA A 175 7.18 -17.03 17.28
N VAL A 176 5.93 -17.03 16.81
CA VAL A 176 5.50 -16.28 15.62
C VAL A 176 5.59 -14.77 15.86
N THR A 177 5.07 -14.29 16.99
CA THR A 177 5.11 -12.87 17.34
C THR A 177 6.56 -12.35 17.47
N GLU A 178 7.43 -13.10 18.16
CA GLU A 178 8.85 -12.74 18.29
C GLU A 178 9.59 -12.80 16.95
N PHE A 179 9.23 -13.73 16.06
CA PHE A 179 9.81 -13.78 14.71
C PHE A 179 9.48 -12.51 13.93
N PHE A 180 8.20 -12.12 13.84
CA PHE A 180 7.80 -10.91 13.12
C PHE A 180 8.43 -9.66 13.72
N LYS A 181 8.50 -9.58 15.05
CA LYS A 181 9.18 -8.49 15.75
C LYS A 181 10.67 -8.45 15.39
N LYS A 182 11.38 -9.56 15.48
CA LYS A 182 12.82 -9.65 15.15
C LYS A 182 13.10 -9.21 13.71
N VAL A 183 12.36 -9.75 12.73
CA VAL A 183 12.60 -9.45 11.32
C VAL A 183 12.32 -7.98 11.00
N SER A 184 11.28 -7.38 11.60
CA SER A 184 10.90 -5.99 11.30
C SER A 184 11.63 -4.92 12.11
N MET A 185 11.85 -5.13 13.41
CA MET A 185 12.57 -4.17 14.27
C MET A 185 14.08 -4.37 14.25
N GLY A 186 14.57 -5.57 13.92
CA GLY A 186 16.00 -5.89 13.86
C GLY A 186 16.51 -5.89 12.42
N ASP A 187 16.16 -6.92 11.67
CA ASP A 187 16.77 -7.18 10.36
C ASP A 187 16.43 -6.08 9.33
N CYS A 188 15.15 -5.72 9.20
CA CYS A 188 14.71 -4.63 8.31
C CYS A 188 15.36 -3.29 8.65
N GLN A 189 15.41 -2.92 9.92
CA GLN A 189 16.05 -1.67 10.35
C GLN A 189 17.53 -1.64 9.97
N ARG A 190 18.24 -2.77 10.13
CA ARG A 190 19.64 -2.90 9.72
C ARG A 190 19.80 -2.73 8.21
N TRP A 191 18.99 -3.42 7.41
CA TRP A 191 19.01 -3.28 5.95
C TRP A 191 18.67 -1.87 5.50
N PHE A 192 17.71 -1.21 6.17
CA PHE A 192 17.34 0.16 5.88
C PHE A 192 18.50 1.13 6.12
N GLN A 193 19.27 0.96 7.19
CA GLN A 193 20.48 1.76 7.43
C GLN A 193 21.55 1.54 6.36
N ASP A 194 21.86 0.28 6.05
CA ASP A 194 22.85 -0.06 5.02
C ASP A 194 22.46 0.50 3.65
N PHE A 195 21.16 0.49 3.36
CA PHE A 195 20.59 1.03 2.13
C PHE A 195 20.72 2.57 2.07
N LEU A 196 20.36 3.28 3.13
CA LEU A 196 20.50 4.74 3.20
C LEU A 196 21.96 5.19 3.03
N LEU A 197 22.90 4.48 3.67
CA LEU A 197 24.34 4.77 3.54
C LEU A 197 24.83 4.58 2.10
N SER A 198 24.42 3.49 1.45
CA SER A 198 24.76 3.23 0.04
C SER A 198 24.14 4.28 -0.88
N TRP A 199 22.88 4.64 -0.65
CA TRP A 199 22.16 5.66 -1.41
C TRP A 199 22.80 7.04 -1.30
N GLU A 200 23.16 7.47 -0.09
CA GLU A 200 23.83 8.76 0.11
C GLU A 200 25.17 8.83 -0.63
N LYS A 201 25.94 7.73 -0.63
CA LYS A 201 27.18 7.62 -1.39
C LYS A 201 26.93 7.74 -2.90
N MET A 202 25.88 7.10 -3.42
CA MET A 202 25.50 7.23 -4.83
C MET A 202 25.16 8.67 -5.18
N LEU A 203 24.30 9.34 -4.39
CA LEU A 203 23.92 10.73 -4.62
C LEU A 203 25.14 11.67 -4.65
N LYS A 204 26.07 11.50 -3.71
CA LYS A 204 27.33 12.27 -3.68
C LYS A 204 28.21 12.02 -4.91
N THR A 205 28.24 10.78 -5.41
CA THR A 205 29.01 10.41 -6.60
C THR A 205 28.38 10.97 -7.87
N THR A 206 27.05 10.93 -8.00
CA THR A 206 26.31 11.48 -9.14
C THR A 206 26.32 13.01 -9.15
N ALA A 207 26.36 13.67 -7.99
CA ALA A 207 26.52 15.13 -7.90
C ALA A 207 27.96 15.60 -8.23
N SER A 208 28.92 14.67 -8.32
CA SER A 208 30.30 14.95 -8.69
C SER A 208 30.71 14.36 -10.06
N PRO A 209 30.10 14.76 -11.20
CA PRO A 209 30.71 14.57 -12.51
C PRO A 209 31.61 15.78 -12.84
N THR A 210 32.90 15.50 -13.04
CA THR A 210 33.86 16.19 -13.92
C THR A 210 33.63 17.67 -14.19
N THR A 211 34.46 18.50 -13.56
CA THR A 211 34.80 19.88 -13.99
C THR A 211 35.46 19.86 -15.38
N GLY A 212 34.65 19.75 -16.42
CA GLY A 212 35.00 20.15 -17.79
C GLY A 212 34.13 21.34 -18.16
N PRO A 213 34.66 22.42 -18.76
CA PRO A 213 33.86 23.58 -19.10
C PRO A 213 32.96 23.22 -20.29
N SER A 214 31.75 22.74 -19.99
CA SER A 214 30.68 22.66 -20.98
C SER A 214 29.93 23.98 -20.93
N THR A 215 30.24 24.86 -21.89
CA THR A 215 29.44 26.04 -22.20
C THR A 215 28.09 25.56 -22.72
N MET A 216 27.15 25.32 -21.81
CA MET A 216 25.76 25.07 -22.17
C MET A 216 24.93 26.25 -21.66
N GLN A 217 24.48 27.08 -22.59
CA GLN A 217 23.61 28.21 -22.29
C GLN A 217 22.30 27.71 -21.63
N PRO A 218 21.76 28.44 -20.63
CA PRO A 218 20.46 28.11 -20.09
C PRO A 218 19.39 28.54 -21.10
N MET A 219 18.81 27.57 -21.81
CA MET A 219 17.56 27.81 -22.53
C MET A 219 16.44 27.83 -21.48
N ALA A 220 16.03 29.03 -21.11
CA ALA A 220 14.86 29.26 -20.27
C ALA A 220 13.64 28.59 -20.92
N PRO A 221 12.77 27.88 -20.16
CA PRO A 221 11.49 27.47 -20.70
C PRO A 221 10.67 28.74 -20.97
N ASP A 222 10.20 28.89 -22.21
CA ASP A 222 9.40 30.03 -22.63
C ASP A 222 8.21 30.19 -21.68
N SER A 223 8.21 31.32 -20.97
CA SER A 223 7.19 31.80 -20.03
C SER A 223 5.74 31.71 -20.57
N SER A 224 5.59 31.59 -21.90
CA SER A 224 4.29 31.38 -22.54
C SER A 224 3.67 30.01 -22.23
N TYR A 225 4.43 28.92 -22.13
CA TYR A 225 3.84 27.58 -22.01
C TYR A 225 3.13 27.36 -20.66
N ILE A 226 3.70 27.88 -19.58
CA ILE A 226 3.13 27.79 -18.23
C ILE A 226 1.87 28.66 -18.10
N ALA A 227 1.84 29.82 -18.75
CA ALA A 227 0.66 30.69 -18.78
C ALA A 227 -0.53 30.04 -19.51
N TRP A 228 -0.28 29.25 -20.55
CA TRP A 228 -1.33 28.55 -21.31
C TRP A 228 -1.97 27.42 -20.50
N ILE A 229 -1.18 26.65 -19.74
CA ILE A 229 -1.71 25.60 -18.85
C ILE A 229 -2.57 26.22 -17.74
N ALA A 230 -2.09 27.28 -17.08
CA ALA A 230 -2.86 27.95 -16.03
C ALA A 230 -4.20 28.51 -16.54
N THR A 231 -4.20 29.09 -17.75
CA THR A 231 -5.42 29.63 -18.38
C THR A 231 -6.42 28.54 -18.74
N GLY A 232 -5.94 27.40 -19.28
CA GLY A 232 -6.80 26.26 -19.62
C GLY A 232 -7.45 25.61 -18.39
N VAL A 233 -6.70 25.46 -17.29
CA VAL A 233 -7.21 24.90 -16.04
C VAL A 233 -8.28 25.80 -15.41
N LEU A 234 -8.06 27.13 -15.40
CA LEU A 234 -9.04 28.09 -14.91
C LEU A 234 -10.33 28.08 -15.71
N ALA A 235 -10.24 28.04 -17.05
CA ALA A 235 -11.42 27.95 -17.91
C ALA A 235 -12.19 26.63 -17.66
N GLY A 236 -11.50 25.51 -17.51
CA GLY A 236 -12.10 24.22 -17.19
C GLY A 236 -12.85 24.21 -15.86
N LEU A 237 -12.25 24.79 -14.80
CA LEU A 237 -12.88 24.89 -13.48
C LEU A 237 -14.15 25.75 -13.52
N VAL A 238 -14.14 26.87 -14.24
CA VAL A 238 -15.32 27.73 -14.39
C VAL A 238 -16.45 26.99 -15.10
N ILE A 239 -16.16 26.23 -16.16
CA ILE A 239 -17.16 25.43 -16.88
C ILE A 239 -17.76 24.37 -15.96
N ILE A 240 -16.94 23.67 -15.16
CA ILE A 240 -17.41 22.66 -14.21
C ILE A 240 -18.33 23.29 -13.16
N ILE A 241 -17.97 24.46 -12.62
CA ILE A 241 -18.81 25.20 -11.65
C ILE A 241 -20.14 25.60 -12.29
N VAL A 242 -20.15 26.10 -13.52
CA VAL A 242 -21.38 26.48 -14.23
C VAL A 242 -22.28 25.25 -14.46
N LEU A 243 -21.72 24.13 -14.91
CA LEU A 243 -22.48 22.89 -15.10
C LEU A 243 -23.02 22.34 -13.78
N ALA A 244 -22.24 22.40 -12.69
CA ALA A 244 -22.68 22.02 -11.36
C ALA A 244 -23.81 22.94 -10.86
N CYS A 245 -23.73 24.25 -11.09
CA CYS A 245 -24.78 25.21 -10.78
C CYS A 245 -26.07 24.97 -11.59
N ILE A 246 -25.95 24.67 -12.89
CA ILE A 246 -27.09 24.32 -13.74
C ILE A 246 -27.75 23.04 -13.25
N HIS A 247 -26.96 22.01 -12.93
CA HIS A 247 -27.46 20.74 -12.42
C HIS A 247 -28.08 20.90 -11.02
N TYR A 248 -27.51 21.74 -10.15
CA TYR A 248 -28.08 22.09 -8.85
C TYR A 248 -29.42 22.82 -9.00
N LYS A 249 -29.51 23.77 -9.93
CA LYS A 249 -30.74 24.52 -10.21
C LYS A 249 -31.82 23.62 -10.82
N ASN A 250 -31.47 22.72 -11.73
CA ASN A 250 -32.39 21.70 -12.26
C ASN A 250 -32.88 20.73 -11.17
N ARG A 251 -32.03 20.36 -10.20
CA ARG A 251 -32.46 19.54 -9.05
C ARG A 251 -33.42 20.29 -8.11
N ARG A 252 -33.24 21.60 -7.91
CA ARG A 252 -34.19 22.41 -7.12
C ARG A 252 -35.53 22.60 -7.82
N LEU A 253 -35.57 22.74 -9.15
CA LEU A 253 -36.82 22.85 -9.90
C LEU A 253 -37.64 21.56 -9.92
N CYS A 254 -37.05 20.40 -9.58
CA CYS A 254 -37.75 19.12 -9.45
C CYS A 254 -38.16 18.75 -8.01
N SER A 255 -38.03 19.66 -7.04
CA SER A 255 -38.50 19.43 -5.66
C SER A 255 -39.71 20.31 -5.38
N PRO A 256 -40.95 19.77 -5.39
CA PRO A 256 -42.13 20.56 -5.02
C PRO A 256 -42.06 20.92 -3.52
N GLU A 257 -42.36 22.18 -3.22
CA GLU A 257 -42.36 22.78 -1.88
C GLU A 257 -43.09 21.92 -0.85
N ALA A 258 -42.42 21.58 0.25
CA ALA A 258 -43.08 21.23 1.50
C ALA A 258 -43.36 22.52 2.30
N LEU A 259 -44.64 22.85 2.44
CA LEU A 259 -45.18 23.98 3.20
C LEU A 259 -44.63 24.03 4.65
N PRO A 260 -44.25 25.19 5.21
CA PRO A 260 -43.79 25.27 6.60
C PRO A 260 -44.97 25.08 7.58
N ARG A 261 -44.80 24.15 8.53
CA ARG A 261 -45.74 23.93 9.65
C ARG A 261 -45.89 25.21 10.47
N LYS A 262 -47.12 25.70 10.62
CA LYS A 262 -47.48 26.70 11.65
C LYS A 262 -47.30 26.08 13.06
N PRO A 263 -46.88 26.87 14.06
CA PRO A 263 -46.94 26.42 15.46
C PRO A 263 -48.41 26.36 15.91
N LYS A 264 -48.84 25.21 16.46
CA LYS A 264 -50.15 25.08 17.11
C LYS A 264 -50.12 25.81 18.45
N LEU A 265 -50.92 26.87 18.55
CA LEU A 265 -51.36 27.45 19.80
C LEU A 265 -52.36 26.47 20.47
N CYS A 266 -52.15 26.16 21.74
CA CYS A 266 -53.07 25.34 22.53
C CYS A 266 -54.25 26.21 22.99
N TRP A 267 -55.49 25.80 22.72
CA TRP A 267 -56.66 26.19 23.50
C TRP A 267 -57.62 24.99 23.68
N LEU A 268 -57.84 24.67 24.95
CA LEU A 268 -58.96 23.99 25.61
C LEU A 268 -59.83 22.99 24.82
N GLY A 269 -59.77 21.72 25.25
CA GLY A 269 -60.92 20.82 25.25
C GLY A 269 -60.85 19.63 24.29
N SER A 270 -60.76 18.44 24.89
CA SER A 270 -61.39 17.20 24.42
C SER A 270 -60.70 16.35 23.33
N PHE A 271 -60.27 15.17 23.81
CA PHE A 271 -60.17 13.86 23.15
C PHE A 271 -59.07 13.57 22.10
N CYS A 272 -58.23 12.58 22.46
CA CYS A 272 -57.45 11.73 21.58
C CYS A 272 -58.34 10.92 20.62
N SER A 273 -57.85 10.65 19.40
CA SER A 273 -57.85 9.30 18.83
C SER A 273 -56.83 9.19 17.68
N SER A 274 -56.22 8.01 17.59
CA SER A 274 -55.16 7.62 16.66
C SER A 274 -55.67 7.35 15.23
N ALA A 275 -54.81 7.63 14.24
CA ALA A 275 -54.50 6.76 13.11
C ALA A 275 -53.13 7.17 12.54
#